data_AF-A0A5J4T4U1-F1
#
_entry.id   AF-A0A5J4T4U1-F1
#
_cell.length_a   1.000
_cell.length_b   1.000
_cell.length_c   1.000
_cell.angle_alpha   90.00
_cell.angle_beta   90.00
_cell.angle_gamma   90.00
#
_symmetry.space_group_name_H-M   'P 1'
#
loop_
_entity.id
_entity.type
_entity.pdbx_description
1 polymer ?
#
loop_
_entity_poly.entity_id
_entity_poly.type
_entity_poly.pdbx_seq_one_letter_code
_entity_poly.pdbx_strand_id
1 'polypeptide(L)'
;TVAQCNQEKLCKFNLSTQTPSNCPCLNTGDPRAGQTCPAYCVKGYATATCTCDTNATNYTVSQCQQEKLCITNLVNQTVATRFILENCTFQNIDISYSSGQGAYSAVLNGVNQTVVINKSTFRNCSNQLSATGAGAIFISFSNASVVSNEINITNSRFLYNAGYNTGAIFSERVTNKVNLTNNQFIGNSQIAVASGKGRDAQLAWPKYSSVQTADAAKQKVQQLFNGGTSTIRNSIHYLFVVNDKDDVNGFIDLNVTQELCQSKTEMTADCMCDPDSTTYPVAQCQKDKLCITDLSHQTPSNCPCLPTNDPRSGQTCPAYCVKGNVT
;
A
#
# COMPACT_ATOMS: atom_id res chain seq x y z
N THR A 1 61.34 -5.24 -44.40
CA THR A 1 62.81 -5.06 -44.45
C THR A 1 63.43 -5.52 -43.13
N VAL A 2 64.76 -5.69 -43.03
CA VAL A 2 65.42 -6.02 -41.75
C VAL A 2 65.09 -4.99 -40.66
N ALA A 3 65.00 -3.71 -41.03
CA ALA A 3 64.59 -2.62 -40.13
C ALA A 3 63.19 -2.83 -39.54
N GLN A 4 62.22 -3.25 -40.38
CA GLN A 4 60.85 -3.52 -39.93
C GLN A 4 60.78 -4.70 -38.95
N CYS A 5 61.53 -5.79 -39.21
CA CYS A 5 61.59 -6.94 -38.32
C CYS A 5 62.19 -6.59 -36.94
N ASN A 6 63.24 -5.75 -36.93
CA ASN A 6 63.83 -5.26 -35.67
C ASN A 6 62.86 -4.39 -34.88
N GLN A 7 62.07 -3.54 -35.56
CA GLN A 7 61.03 -2.73 -34.92
C GLN A 7 59.95 -3.61 -34.29
N GLU A 8 59.45 -4.61 -35.01
CA GLU A 8 58.46 -5.57 -34.49
C GLU A 8 58.98 -6.33 -33.26
N LYS A 9 60.27 -6.71 -33.25
CA LYS A 9 60.91 -7.37 -32.10
C LYS A 9 60.92 -6.45 -30.86
N LEU A 10 61.21 -5.16 -31.03
CA LEU A 10 61.15 -4.19 -29.93
C LEU A 10 59.72 -4.01 -29.43
N CYS A 11 58.73 -3.92 -30.32
CA CYS A 11 57.32 -3.83 -29.93
C CYS A 11 56.79 -5.10 -29.23
N LYS A 12 57.43 -6.26 -29.43
CA LYS A 12 57.03 -7.52 -28.80
C LYS A 12 57.70 -7.79 -27.46
N PHE A 13 59.00 -7.47 -27.33
CA PHE A 13 59.79 -7.86 -26.16
C PHE A 13 60.18 -6.70 -25.25
N ASN A 14 60.30 -5.48 -25.78
CA ASN A 14 60.77 -4.29 -25.05
C ASN A 14 59.76 -3.14 -25.16
N LEU A 15 58.47 -3.46 -25.17
CA LEU A 15 57.39 -2.49 -25.44
C LEU A 15 57.37 -1.33 -24.43
N SER A 16 57.71 -1.57 -23.16
CA SER A 16 57.71 -0.57 -22.09
C SER A 16 58.63 0.62 -22.33
N THR A 17 59.66 0.49 -23.17
CA THR A 17 60.61 1.57 -23.49
C THR A 17 60.29 2.26 -24.82
N GLN A 18 59.19 1.91 -25.49
CA GLN A 18 58.85 2.40 -26.83
C GLN A 18 57.78 3.51 -26.80
N THR A 19 57.86 4.43 -27.75
CA THR A 19 56.84 5.47 -27.95
C THR A 19 55.65 4.97 -28.79
N PRO A 20 54.46 5.59 -28.67
CA PRO A 20 53.30 5.26 -29.50
C PRO A 20 53.54 5.44 -31.01
N SER A 21 54.48 6.31 -31.41
CA SER A 21 54.87 6.50 -32.82
C SER A 21 55.61 5.30 -33.40
N ASN A 22 56.37 4.59 -32.56
CA ASN A 22 57.23 3.48 -32.97
C ASN A 22 56.53 2.13 -32.77
N CYS A 23 55.73 2.03 -31.71
CA CYS A 23 54.89 0.88 -31.39
C CYS A 23 53.53 1.39 -30.94
N PRO A 24 52.46 1.22 -31.74
CA PRO A 24 51.11 1.61 -31.36
C PRO A 24 50.74 1.09 -29.97
N CYS A 25 49.91 1.84 -29.24
CA CYS A 25 49.40 1.38 -27.95
C CYS A 25 48.65 0.06 -28.14
N LEU A 26 49.00 -0.93 -27.35
CA LEU A 26 48.17 -2.11 -27.18
C LEU A 26 46.94 -1.73 -26.38
N ASN A 27 45.91 -2.57 -26.46
CA ASN A 27 44.72 -2.39 -25.65
C ASN A 27 44.95 -2.85 -24.19
N THR A 28 44.02 -3.62 -23.61
CA THR A 28 44.16 -4.13 -22.24
C THR A 28 45.52 -4.82 -22.00
N GLY A 29 46.29 -4.32 -21.04
CA GLY A 29 47.59 -4.87 -20.64
C GLY A 29 48.83 -4.18 -21.24
N ASP A 30 48.70 -3.05 -21.96
CA ASP A 30 49.88 -2.28 -22.36
C ASP A 30 50.67 -1.80 -21.12
N PRO A 31 51.97 -2.14 -20.99
CA PRO A 31 52.78 -1.72 -19.84
C PRO A 31 52.96 -0.19 -19.74
N ARG A 32 52.60 0.56 -20.79
CA ARG A 32 52.64 2.03 -20.86
C ARG A 32 51.28 2.68 -20.56
N ALA A 33 50.25 1.89 -20.27
CA ALA A 33 48.91 2.38 -19.97
C ALA A 33 48.91 3.34 -18.77
N GLY A 34 48.20 4.47 -18.90
CA GLY A 34 48.14 5.52 -17.88
C GLY A 34 49.34 6.49 -17.87
N GLN A 35 50.32 6.30 -18.76
CA GLN A 35 51.42 7.24 -18.96
C GLN A 35 51.43 7.78 -20.39
N THR A 36 52.04 7.04 -21.32
CA THR A 36 52.13 7.40 -22.74
C THR A 36 51.01 6.77 -23.59
N CYS A 37 50.32 5.76 -23.05
CA CYS A 37 49.13 5.16 -23.65
C CYS A 37 47.89 5.37 -22.76
N PRO A 38 46.67 5.39 -23.34
CA PRO A 38 45.45 5.50 -22.55
C PRO A 38 45.34 4.38 -21.50
N ALA A 39 44.84 4.70 -20.31
CA ALA A 39 44.45 3.67 -19.36
C ALA A 39 43.13 3.04 -19.80
N TYR A 40 43.10 1.74 -20.10
CA TYR A 40 41.88 1.06 -20.52
C TYR A 40 41.01 0.64 -19.34
N CYS A 41 39.69 0.67 -19.51
CA CYS A 41 38.75 0.29 -18.46
C CYS A 41 38.80 -1.22 -18.21
N VAL A 42 38.82 -1.61 -16.93
CA VAL A 42 38.67 -3.00 -16.50
C VAL A 42 37.23 -3.21 -16.04
N LYS A 43 36.59 -4.30 -16.47
CA LYS A 43 35.22 -4.66 -16.09
C LYS A 43 35.07 -4.74 -14.57
N GLY A 44 34.08 -4.03 -14.01
CA GLY A 44 33.86 -3.91 -12.57
C GLY A 44 34.72 -2.85 -11.86
N TYR A 45 35.66 -2.23 -12.57
CA TYR A 45 36.57 -1.21 -12.07
C TYR A 45 36.71 -0.04 -13.05
N ALA A 46 35.70 0.23 -13.87
CA ALA A 46 35.72 1.39 -14.75
C ALA A 46 35.86 2.68 -13.93
N THR A 47 36.58 3.67 -14.47
CA THR A 47 36.70 5.01 -13.90
C THR A 47 36.20 6.04 -14.91
N ALA A 48 35.96 7.28 -14.47
CA ALA A 48 35.56 8.36 -15.38
C ALA A 48 36.56 8.59 -16.52
N THR A 49 37.86 8.35 -16.26
CA THR A 49 38.97 8.72 -17.13
C THR A 49 39.53 7.57 -17.98
N CYS A 50 39.16 6.31 -17.72
CA CYS A 50 39.63 5.18 -18.51
C CYS A 50 39.00 5.13 -19.93
N THR A 51 39.66 4.49 -20.88
CA THR A 51 39.20 4.34 -22.28
C THR A 51 38.57 2.97 -22.48
N CYS A 52 37.44 2.91 -23.20
CA CYS A 52 36.80 1.65 -23.55
C CYS A 52 37.54 0.95 -24.70
N ASP A 53 37.99 -0.28 -24.46
CA ASP A 53 38.74 -1.11 -25.41
C ASP A 53 37.83 -1.66 -26.52
N THR A 54 38.15 -1.35 -27.78
CA THR A 54 37.38 -1.82 -28.94
C THR A 54 37.63 -3.29 -29.29
N ASN A 55 38.72 -3.88 -28.79
CA ASN A 55 39.13 -5.24 -29.07
C ASN A 55 38.92 -6.19 -27.88
N ALA A 56 38.34 -5.71 -26.78
CA ALA A 56 38.04 -6.54 -25.61
C ALA A 56 36.95 -7.57 -25.94
N THR A 57 37.28 -8.86 -25.78
CA THR A 57 36.39 -9.98 -26.10
C THR A 57 35.28 -10.20 -25.08
N ASN A 58 35.50 -9.83 -23.82
CA ASN A 58 34.58 -10.10 -22.69
C ASN A 58 34.03 -8.83 -22.00
N TYR A 59 34.34 -7.66 -22.56
CA TYR A 59 33.91 -6.35 -22.04
C TYR A 59 33.76 -5.37 -23.19
N THR A 60 32.59 -5.40 -23.83
CA THR A 60 32.37 -4.63 -25.06
C THR A 60 32.39 -3.13 -24.78
N VAL A 61 32.66 -2.32 -25.82
CA VAL A 61 32.61 -0.85 -25.71
C VAL A 61 31.26 -0.37 -25.14
N SER A 62 30.16 -0.99 -25.55
CA SER A 62 28.81 -0.66 -25.03
C SER A 62 28.69 -0.95 -23.54
N GLN A 63 29.14 -2.12 -23.07
CA GLN A 63 29.16 -2.47 -21.65
C GLN A 63 30.04 -1.50 -20.85
N CYS A 64 31.20 -1.13 -21.39
CA CYS A 64 32.11 -0.19 -20.76
C CYS A 64 31.53 1.23 -20.67
N GLN A 65 30.92 1.74 -21.75
CA GLN A 65 30.26 3.05 -21.74
C GLN A 65 29.12 3.08 -20.71
N GLN A 66 28.33 2.01 -20.62
CA GLN A 66 27.28 1.88 -19.61
C GLN A 66 27.85 1.89 -18.19
N GLU A 67 28.90 1.13 -17.92
CA GLU A 67 29.56 1.09 -16.60
C GLU A 67 30.15 2.46 -16.22
N LYS A 68 30.73 3.19 -17.19
CA LYS A 68 31.21 4.56 -16.96
C LYS A 68 30.07 5.52 -16.61
N LEU A 69 28.93 5.46 -17.31
CA LEU A 69 27.74 6.26 -16.98
C LEU A 69 27.20 5.95 -15.57
N CYS A 70 27.36 4.70 -15.12
CA CYS A 70 27.00 4.30 -13.76
C CYS A 70 27.80 5.05 -12.67
N ILE A 71 28.94 5.67 -13.02
CA ILE A 71 29.85 6.35 -12.09
C ILE A 71 29.86 7.87 -12.32
N THR A 72 29.82 8.31 -13.58
CA THR A 72 29.96 9.74 -13.93
C THR A 72 28.63 10.47 -14.01
N ASN A 73 27.52 9.74 -14.11
CA ASN A 73 26.21 10.34 -14.38
C ASN A 73 25.11 9.82 -13.45
N LEU A 74 25.44 9.57 -12.17
CA LEU A 74 24.47 9.11 -11.15
C LEU A 74 23.23 10.03 -11.08
N VAL A 75 23.43 11.35 -11.20
CA VAL A 75 22.36 12.35 -11.09
C VAL A 75 21.32 12.28 -12.21
N ASN A 76 21.66 11.72 -13.37
CA ASN A 76 20.72 11.52 -14.49
C ASN A 76 20.35 10.04 -14.69
N GLN A 77 20.72 9.15 -13.76
CA GLN A 77 20.17 7.80 -13.76
C GLN A 77 18.71 7.88 -13.34
N THR A 78 17.81 7.63 -14.29
CA THR A 78 16.37 7.45 -14.06
C THR A 78 16.12 6.10 -13.39
N VAL A 79 16.66 5.90 -12.18
CA VAL A 79 16.35 4.71 -11.40
C VAL A 79 15.01 4.93 -10.71
N ALA A 80 14.01 4.12 -11.06
CA ALA A 80 12.74 4.09 -10.35
C ALA A 80 13.02 3.83 -8.86
N THR A 81 12.65 4.77 -8.00
CA THR A 81 12.90 4.66 -6.55
C THR A 81 11.85 3.74 -5.95
N ARG A 82 12.24 2.76 -5.12
CA ARG A 82 11.31 1.82 -4.49
C ARG A 82 11.49 1.79 -2.98
N PHE A 83 10.41 1.97 -2.25
CA PHE A 83 10.31 1.77 -0.80
C PHE A 83 9.56 0.47 -0.57
N ILE A 84 10.19 -0.51 0.10
CA ILE A 84 9.65 -1.86 0.19
C ILE A 84 9.58 -2.28 1.66
N LEU A 85 8.38 -2.62 2.11
CA LEU A 85 8.08 -3.26 3.39
C LEU A 85 7.48 -4.62 3.08
N GLU A 86 8.21 -5.70 3.35
CA GLU A 86 7.71 -7.05 3.18
C GLU A 86 7.74 -7.80 4.51
N ASN A 87 6.63 -8.45 4.85
CA ASN A 87 6.51 -9.27 6.06
C ASN A 87 6.87 -8.49 7.35
N CYS A 88 6.55 -7.19 7.40
CA CYS A 88 6.79 -6.36 8.58
C CYS A 88 5.58 -6.39 9.52
N THR A 89 5.82 -6.18 10.82
CA THR A 89 4.74 -6.02 11.82
C THR A 89 4.89 -4.70 12.55
N PHE A 90 3.83 -3.91 12.52
CA PHE A 90 3.65 -2.67 13.28
C PHE A 90 2.56 -2.95 14.31
N GLN A 91 2.90 -2.88 15.59
CA GLN A 91 1.98 -3.28 16.66
C GLN A 91 2.04 -2.33 17.85
N ASN A 92 0.87 -1.98 18.39
CA ASN A 92 0.73 -1.17 19.61
C ASN A 92 1.43 0.20 19.51
N ILE A 93 1.26 0.88 18.38
CA ILE A 93 1.85 2.20 18.14
C ILE A 93 0.77 3.24 18.40
N ASP A 94 0.98 4.08 19.42
CA ASP A 94 0.10 5.21 19.70
C ASP A 94 0.77 6.53 19.34
N ILE A 95 0.09 7.31 18.51
CA ILE A 95 0.56 8.60 17.99
C ILE A 95 -0.18 9.69 18.75
N SER A 96 0.49 10.20 19.78
CA SER A 96 -0.06 11.18 20.73
C SER A 96 0.35 12.62 20.42
N TYR A 97 0.84 12.91 19.21
CA TYR A 97 1.20 14.27 18.80
C TYR A 97 0.53 14.64 17.48
N SER A 98 0.08 15.90 17.36
CA SER A 98 -0.74 16.37 16.24
C SER A 98 -0.03 16.35 14.89
N SER A 99 1.31 16.28 14.87
CA SER A 99 2.10 16.15 13.64
C SER A 99 2.23 14.72 13.13
N GLY A 100 1.82 13.72 13.93
CA GLY A 100 1.90 12.33 13.51
C GLY A 100 0.80 11.99 12.51
N GLN A 101 1.12 11.16 11.51
CA GLN A 101 0.25 10.91 10.37
C GLN A 101 -0.24 9.46 10.26
N GLY A 102 0.56 8.49 10.71
CA GLY A 102 0.23 7.07 10.78
C GLY A 102 1.43 6.28 11.28
N ALA A 103 1.23 5.04 11.73
CA ALA A 103 2.31 4.16 12.18
C ALA A 103 3.40 3.96 11.12
N TYR A 104 3.01 3.99 9.85
CA TYR A 104 3.90 4.22 8.73
C TYR A 104 3.45 5.47 7.98
N SER A 105 4.37 6.41 7.77
CA SER A 105 4.12 7.60 6.95
C SER A 105 5.14 7.69 5.81
N ALA A 106 4.64 7.86 4.58
CA ALA A 106 5.46 8.13 3.40
C ALA A 106 4.98 9.39 2.67
N VAL A 107 5.84 10.39 2.61
CA VAL A 107 5.63 11.61 1.81
C VAL A 107 6.61 11.60 0.64
N LEU A 108 6.07 11.39 -0.56
CA LEU A 108 6.85 11.13 -1.77
C LEU A 108 6.74 12.30 -2.74
N ASN A 109 7.79 13.13 -2.76
CA ASN A 109 7.86 14.37 -3.54
C ASN A 109 8.69 14.26 -4.84
N GLY A 110 9.05 13.04 -5.25
CA GLY A 110 9.75 12.76 -6.52
C GLY A 110 8.85 12.06 -7.55
N VAL A 111 9.37 11.88 -8.76
CA VAL A 111 8.71 11.15 -9.87
C VAL A 111 9.20 9.70 -9.96
N ASN A 112 8.40 8.81 -10.54
CA ASN A 112 8.72 7.38 -10.74
C ASN A 112 9.11 6.67 -9.42
N GLN A 113 8.41 6.98 -8.34
CA GLN A 113 8.58 6.36 -7.03
C GLN A 113 7.50 5.29 -6.80
N THR A 114 7.88 4.17 -6.21
CA THR A 114 6.96 3.07 -5.86
C THR A 114 7.01 2.79 -4.37
N VAL A 115 5.84 2.74 -3.73
CA VAL A 115 5.68 2.17 -2.38
C VAL A 115 5.18 0.74 -2.52
N VAL A 116 5.86 -0.20 -1.89
CA VAL A 116 5.47 -1.61 -1.81
C VAL A 116 5.31 -1.99 -0.34
N ILE A 117 4.12 -2.41 0.05
CA ILE A 117 3.82 -2.96 1.37
C ILE A 117 3.13 -4.30 1.14
N ASN A 118 3.82 -5.38 1.44
CA ASN A 118 3.36 -6.73 1.10
C ASN A 118 3.43 -7.63 2.33
N LYS A 119 2.42 -8.47 2.53
CA LYS A 119 2.37 -9.46 3.64
C LYS A 119 2.62 -8.86 5.03
N SER A 120 2.36 -7.57 5.19
CA SER A 120 2.68 -6.85 6.43
C SER A 120 1.44 -6.74 7.32
N THR A 121 1.65 -6.59 8.62
CA THR A 121 0.57 -6.47 9.61
C THR A 121 0.67 -5.15 10.35
N PHE A 122 -0.43 -4.42 10.40
CA PHE A 122 -0.63 -3.23 11.23
C PHE A 122 -1.73 -3.54 12.25
N ARG A 123 -1.36 -3.59 13.52
CA ARG A 123 -2.26 -4.00 14.60
C ARG A 123 -2.25 -2.99 15.73
N ASN A 124 -3.44 -2.54 16.14
CA ASN A 124 -3.58 -1.65 17.28
C ASN A 124 -2.69 -0.41 17.15
N CYS A 125 -2.67 0.19 15.96
CA CYS A 125 -2.02 1.46 15.70
C CYS A 125 -3.07 2.59 15.81
N SER A 126 -2.78 3.61 16.61
CA SER A 126 -3.69 4.73 16.85
C SER A 126 -3.09 6.09 16.51
N ASN A 127 -3.92 6.97 15.95
CA ASN A 127 -3.66 8.39 15.77
C ASN A 127 -4.89 9.19 16.15
N GLN A 128 -4.86 9.79 17.34
CA GLN A 128 -6.03 10.41 17.97
C GLN A 128 -6.07 11.94 17.84
N LEU A 129 -4.94 12.58 17.48
CA LEU A 129 -4.76 14.02 17.66
C LEU A 129 -4.44 14.78 16.35
N SER A 130 -4.17 14.06 15.25
CA SER A 130 -3.88 14.68 13.96
C SER A 130 -5.11 14.75 13.08
N ALA A 131 -5.51 15.95 12.69
CA ALA A 131 -6.65 16.16 11.79
C ALA A 131 -6.47 15.54 10.39
N THR A 132 -5.27 15.09 10.03
CA THR A 132 -4.88 14.64 8.69
C THR A 132 -4.23 13.25 8.67
N GLY A 133 -4.58 12.36 9.60
CA GLY A 133 -3.90 11.06 9.76
C GLY A 133 -4.78 9.80 9.67
N ALA A 134 -4.10 8.67 9.42
CA ALA A 134 -4.60 7.32 9.66
C ALA A 134 -4.04 6.76 10.98
N GLY A 135 -4.65 5.68 11.48
CA GLY A 135 -4.03 4.86 12.52
C GLY A 135 -2.82 4.09 11.99
N ALA A 136 -2.97 3.38 10.87
CA ALA A 136 -1.90 2.53 10.33
C ALA A 136 -1.00 3.22 9.30
N ILE A 137 -1.52 3.60 8.14
CA ILE A 137 -0.71 4.05 7.00
C ILE A 137 -1.17 5.43 6.53
N PHE A 138 -0.21 6.34 6.44
CA PHE A 138 -0.36 7.60 5.72
C PHE A 138 0.57 7.59 4.50
N ILE A 139 0.01 7.86 3.32
CA ILE A 139 0.81 8.06 2.10
C ILE A 139 0.34 9.33 1.40
N SER A 140 1.26 10.19 0.99
CA SER A 140 0.94 11.39 0.21
C SER A 140 1.99 11.68 -0.85
N PHE A 141 1.53 12.19 -2.00
CA PHE A 141 2.37 12.61 -3.12
C PHE A 141 2.28 14.13 -3.36
N SER A 142 3.34 14.71 -3.93
CA SER A 142 3.29 16.07 -4.45
C SER A 142 2.37 16.17 -5.69
N ASN A 143 1.72 17.32 -5.88
CA ASN A 143 0.85 17.57 -7.04
C ASN A 143 1.57 17.49 -8.40
N ALA A 144 2.90 17.66 -8.42
CA ALA A 144 3.71 17.61 -9.63
C ALA A 144 4.05 16.18 -10.05
N SER A 145 4.07 15.24 -9.09
CA SER A 145 4.65 13.90 -9.32
C SER A 145 3.65 12.76 -9.16
N VAL A 146 2.43 13.05 -8.69
CA VAL A 146 1.42 12.05 -8.36
C VAL A 146 1.13 11.05 -9.49
N VAL A 147 1.15 11.46 -10.76
CA VAL A 147 0.72 10.61 -11.90
C VAL A 147 1.72 9.50 -12.27
N SER A 148 3.02 9.70 -12.00
CA SER A 148 4.06 8.74 -12.39
C SER A 148 4.39 7.72 -11.30
N ASN A 149 4.06 8.05 -10.05
CA ASN A 149 4.30 7.22 -8.87
C ASN A 149 3.34 6.04 -8.79
N GLU A 150 3.63 5.08 -7.92
CA GLU A 150 2.89 3.83 -7.78
C GLU A 150 2.75 3.42 -6.32
N ILE A 151 1.58 2.89 -5.96
CA ILE A 151 1.31 2.30 -4.64
C ILE A 151 0.88 0.85 -4.83
N ASN A 152 1.60 -0.07 -4.18
CA ASN A 152 1.24 -1.48 -4.07
C ASN A 152 1.16 -1.85 -2.58
N ILE A 153 -0.04 -1.95 -2.04
CA ILE A 153 -0.27 -2.47 -0.69
C ILE A 153 -1.06 -3.75 -0.86
N THR A 154 -0.46 -4.92 -0.66
CA THR A 154 -1.12 -6.19 -0.97
C THR A 154 -0.90 -7.23 0.11
N ASN A 155 -1.83 -8.19 0.19
CA ASN A 155 -1.73 -9.35 1.09
C ASN A 155 -1.48 -8.98 2.56
N SER A 156 -1.85 -7.77 2.97
CA SER A 156 -1.52 -7.20 4.28
C SER A 156 -2.74 -7.17 5.19
N ARG A 157 -2.49 -7.11 6.50
CA ARG A 157 -3.52 -7.20 7.54
C ARG A 157 -3.58 -5.90 8.33
N PHE A 158 -4.77 -5.32 8.45
CA PHE A 158 -5.04 -4.09 9.19
C PHE A 158 -6.06 -4.38 10.29
N LEU A 159 -5.57 -4.50 11.52
CA LEU A 159 -6.32 -5.03 12.66
C LEU A 159 -6.46 -3.99 13.76
N TYR A 160 -7.69 -3.59 14.07
CA TYR A 160 -8.02 -2.75 15.22
C TYR A 160 -7.26 -1.42 15.25
N ASN A 161 -7.02 -0.82 14.09
CA ASN A 161 -6.34 0.46 14.00
C ASN A 161 -7.35 1.60 14.12
N ALA A 162 -6.96 2.70 14.76
CA ALA A 162 -7.82 3.85 15.00
C ALA A 162 -7.17 5.13 14.50
N GLY A 163 -7.82 5.88 13.63
CA GLY A 163 -7.27 7.15 13.15
C GLY A 163 -8.32 8.22 13.09
N TYR A 164 -7.86 9.48 13.06
CA TYR A 164 -8.73 10.62 12.93
C TYR A 164 -9.60 10.50 11.66
N ASN A 165 -9.00 10.36 10.47
CA ASN A 165 -9.74 10.23 9.22
C ASN A 165 -10.10 8.78 8.88
N THR A 166 -9.25 7.81 9.20
CA THR A 166 -9.51 6.40 8.93
C THR A 166 -8.58 5.54 9.78
N GLY A 167 -9.01 4.33 10.13
CA GLY A 167 -8.19 3.45 10.98
C GLY A 167 -6.98 2.90 10.25
N ALA A 168 -7.15 2.50 8.98
CA ALA A 168 -6.11 1.79 8.26
C ALA A 168 -5.33 2.65 7.24
N ILE A 169 -5.86 2.95 6.06
CA ILE A 169 -5.07 3.59 4.98
C ILE A 169 -5.62 4.97 4.62
N PHE A 170 -4.81 6.02 4.82
CA PHE A 170 -5.16 7.38 4.42
C PHE A 170 -4.23 7.91 3.34
N SER A 171 -4.81 8.54 2.33
CA SER A 171 -4.09 9.32 1.34
C SER A 171 -4.95 10.41 0.72
N GLU A 172 -4.54 11.67 0.87
CA GLU A 172 -5.23 12.83 0.28
C GLU A 172 -4.83 13.07 -1.18
N ARG A 173 -3.79 12.38 -1.64
CA ARG A 173 -3.19 12.60 -2.96
C ARG A 173 -2.68 11.29 -3.51
N VAL A 174 -3.55 10.57 -4.19
CA VAL A 174 -3.30 9.22 -4.70
C VAL A 174 -2.95 9.26 -6.19
N THR A 175 -2.02 8.40 -6.60
CA THR A 175 -1.66 8.15 -8.01
C THR A 175 -2.74 7.38 -8.76
N ASN A 176 -2.72 7.38 -10.09
CA ASN A 176 -3.57 6.48 -10.87
C ASN A 176 -3.05 5.02 -10.89
N LYS A 177 -1.80 4.78 -10.48
CA LYS A 177 -1.19 3.44 -10.41
C LYS A 177 -1.27 2.88 -8.99
N VAL A 178 -2.42 2.33 -8.64
CA VAL A 178 -2.70 1.83 -7.29
C VAL A 178 -3.13 0.38 -7.34
N ASN A 179 -2.60 -0.42 -6.43
CA ASN A 179 -3.01 -1.79 -6.20
C ASN A 179 -3.15 -2.05 -4.70
N LEU A 180 -4.36 -2.36 -4.26
CA LEU A 180 -4.74 -2.58 -2.85
C LEU A 180 -5.36 -3.97 -2.64
N THR A 181 -4.98 -4.93 -3.48
CA THR A 181 -5.59 -6.26 -3.54
C THR A 181 -5.24 -7.18 -2.36
N ASN A 182 -6.15 -8.11 -2.06
CA ASN A 182 -5.97 -9.17 -1.07
C ASN A 182 -5.62 -8.68 0.36
N ASN A 183 -5.99 -7.45 0.72
CA ASN A 183 -5.81 -6.97 2.08
C ASN A 183 -6.99 -7.38 2.97
N GLN A 184 -6.70 -7.65 4.25
CA GLN A 184 -7.71 -7.94 5.25
C GLN A 184 -7.82 -6.78 6.24
N PHE A 185 -9.04 -6.26 6.38
CA PHE A 185 -9.35 -5.18 7.30
C PHE A 185 -10.33 -5.66 8.38
N ILE A 186 -9.92 -5.56 9.64
CA ILE A 186 -10.70 -6.07 10.79
C ILE A 186 -10.74 -5.00 11.86
N GLY A 187 -11.95 -4.57 12.23
CA GLY A 187 -12.18 -3.75 13.42
C GLY A 187 -11.51 -2.36 13.42
N ASN A 188 -11.14 -1.83 12.25
CA ASN A 188 -10.57 -0.48 12.17
C ASN A 188 -11.65 0.58 12.45
N SER A 189 -11.25 1.74 12.97
CA SER A 189 -12.16 2.80 13.40
C SER A 189 -11.69 4.20 13.00
N GLN A 190 -12.66 5.07 12.74
CA GLN A 190 -12.47 6.50 12.50
C GLN A 190 -12.91 7.29 13.74
N ILE A 191 -12.15 8.32 14.11
CA ILE A 191 -12.43 9.16 15.29
C ILE A 191 -13.16 10.46 14.91
N ALA A 192 -12.80 11.08 13.78
CA ALA A 192 -13.29 12.42 13.41
C ALA A 192 -14.75 12.48 13.01
N VAL A 193 -15.34 11.37 12.56
CA VAL A 193 -16.69 11.38 12.00
C VAL A 193 -17.49 10.20 12.54
N ALA A 194 -18.59 10.52 13.24
CA ALA A 194 -19.54 9.53 13.77
C ALA A 194 -20.36 8.83 12.67
N SER A 195 -20.12 9.11 11.39
CA SER A 195 -20.82 8.48 10.25
C SER A 195 -20.66 6.96 10.23
N GLY A 196 -19.56 6.46 10.81
CA GLY A 196 -19.25 5.03 10.88
C GLY A 196 -18.78 4.40 9.57
N LYS A 197 -18.55 5.21 8.53
CA LYS A 197 -18.11 4.79 7.18
C LYS A 197 -16.63 5.15 6.96
N GLY A 198 -15.99 4.62 5.92
CA GLY A 198 -14.60 4.99 5.53
C GLY A 198 -13.50 4.54 6.51
N ARG A 199 -13.78 3.57 7.39
CA ARG A 199 -12.89 3.18 8.50
C ARG A 199 -11.64 2.39 8.07
N ASP A 200 -11.65 1.78 6.90
CA ASP A 200 -10.54 0.97 6.39
C ASP A 200 -9.64 1.74 5.43
N ALA A 201 -10.21 2.60 4.60
CA ALA A 201 -9.40 3.53 3.83
C ALA A 201 -10.14 4.80 3.46
N GLN A 202 -9.38 5.86 3.26
CA GLN A 202 -9.83 7.10 2.65
C GLN A 202 -8.79 7.56 1.63
N LEU A 203 -9.20 7.63 0.37
CA LEU A 203 -8.35 7.86 -0.79
C LEU A 203 -8.90 9.01 -1.64
N ALA A 204 -8.06 9.98 -1.98
CA ALA A 204 -8.44 11.09 -2.85
C ALA A 204 -7.52 11.20 -4.07
N TRP A 205 -8.13 11.38 -5.24
CA TRP A 205 -7.45 11.61 -6.53
C TRP A 205 -7.63 13.08 -6.96
N PRO A 206 -6.73 13.99 -6.52
CA PRO A 206 -6.88 15.43 -6.72
C PRO A 206 -6.67 15.90 -8.17
N LYS A 207 -6.05 15.06 -9.02
CA LYS A 207 -5.73 15.36 -10.42
C LYS A 207 -6.26 14.27 -11.35
N TYR A 208 -7.55 14.05 -11.30
CA TYR A 208 -8.18 13.10 -12.20
C TYR A 208 -8.44 13.75 -13.57
N SER A 209 -8.10 13.06 -14.67
CA SER A 209 -8.05 13.65 -16.01
C SER A 209 -9.42 13.74 -16.71
N SER A 210 -10.44 13.05 -16.20
CA SER A 210 -11.75 12.96 -16.85
C SER A 210 -12.88 12.77 -15.85
N VAL A 211 -13.98 13.50 -16.05
CA VAL A 211 -15.22 13.37 -15.27
C VAL A 211 -15.68 11.92 -15.21
N GLN A 212 -16.15 11.49 -14.04
CA GLN A 212 -16.64 10.14 -13.79
C GLN A 212 -18.14 10.14 -13.50
N THR A 213 -18.83 9.08 -13.94
CA THR A 213 -20.13 8.76 -13.34
C THR A 213 -19.92 8.09 -11.99
N ALA A 214 -20.90 8.21 -11.08
CA ALA A 214 -20.82 7.58 -9.76
C ALA A 214 -20.57 6.07 -9.84
N ASP A 215 -21.26 5.36 -10.74
CA ASP A 215 -21.09 3.92 -10.93
C ASP A 215 -19.71 3.55 -11.47
N ALA A 216 -19.18 4.32 -12.44
CA ALA A 216 -17.85 4.06 -13.00
C ALA A 216 -16.75 4.29 -11.95
N ALA A 217 -16.85 5.37 -11.17
CA ALA A 217 -15.92 5.64 -10.08
C ALA A 217 -15.96 4.54 -9.02
N LYS A 218 -17.17 4.13 -8.61
CA LYS A 218 -17.38 3.03 -7.66
C LYS A 218 -16.73 1.74 -8.13
N GLN A 219 -16.99 1.31 -9.37
CA GLN A 219 -16.41 0.09 -9.93
C GLN A 219 -14.88 0.16 -10.02
N LYS A 220 -14.33 1.30 -10.43
CA LYS A 220 -12.87 1.51 -10.48
C LYS A 220 -12.23 1.32 -9.11
N VAL A 221 -12.76 1.98 -8.08
CA VAL A 221 -12.21 1.87 -6.73
C VAL A 221 -12.38 0.44 -6.19
N GLN A 222 -13.51 -0.23 -6.46
CA GLN A 222 -13.72 -1.63 -6.06
C GLN A 222 -12.66 -2.56 -6.66
N GLN A 223 -12.29 -2.37 -7.93
CA GLN A 223 -11.26 -3.17 -8.59
C GLN A 223 -9.88 -3.02 -7.93
N LEU A 224 -9.54 -1.84 -7.37
CA LEU A 224 -8.26 -1.63 -6.68
C LEU A 224 -8.13 -2.53 -5.45
N PHE A 225 -9.24 -2.91 -4.82
CA PHE A 225 -9.29 -3.73 -3.61
C PHE A 225 -9.74 -5.17 -3.88
N ASN A 226 -9.63 -5.66 -5.13
CA ASN A 226 -10.07 -7.01 -5.47
C ASN A 226 -9.43 -8.08 -4.54
N GLY A 227 -10.23 -9.06 -4.12
CA GLY A 227 -9.84 -10.08 -3.13
C GLY A 227 -9.69 -9.56 -1.70
N GLY A 228 -9.89 -8.26 -1.45
CA GLY A 228 -9.87 -7.67 -0.12
C GLY A 228 -11.12 -7.99 0.70
N THR A 229 -10.96 -8.05 2.02
CA THR A 229 -12.06 -8.31 2.96
C THR A 229 -12.14 -7.23 4.03
N SER A 230 -13.36 -6.94 4.48
CA SER A 230 -13.62 -6.01 5.58
C SER A 230 -14.60 -6.63 6.59
N THR A 231 -14.55 -6.18 7.84
CA THR A 231 -15.61 -6.47 8.84
C THR A 231 -16.65 -5.35 8.91
N ILE A 232 -16.58 -4.34 8.03
CA ILE A 232 -17.42 -3.13 8.11
C ILE A 232 -17.94 -2.79 6.71
N ARG A 233 -19.19 -2.32 6.64
CA ARG A 233 -19.81 -1.78 5.41
C ARG A 233 -19.33 -0.36 5.10
N ASN A 234 -19.40 0.03 3.84
CA ASN A 234 -18.99 1.35 3.36
C ASN A 234 -17.57 1.70 3.84
N SER A 235 -16.69 0.71 3.92
CA SER A 235 -15.45 0.81 4.70
C SER A 235 -14.34 1.58 3.98
N ILE A 236 -14.47 1.77 2.67
CA ILE A 236 -13.53 2.53 1.85
C ILE A 236 -14.24 3.78 1.34
N HIS A 237 -13.71 4.95 1.70
CA HIS A 237 -14.14 6.24 1.16
C HIS A 237 -13.24 6.65 -0.01
N TYR A 238 -13.85 7.14 -1.08
CA TYR A 238 -13.13 7.68 -2.23
C TYR A 238 -13.61 9.08 -2.60
N LEU A 239 -12.68 9.89 -3.12
CA LEU A 239 -12.94 11.20 -3.69
C LEU A 239 -12.16 11.38 -5.00
N PHE A 240 -12.85 11.73 -6.07
CA PHE A 240 -12.25 12.19 -7.32
C PHE A 240 -12.46 13.70 -7.46
N VAL A 241 -11.39 14.41 -7.83
CA VAL A 241 -11.40 15.85 -8.09
C VAL A 241 -10.98 16.07 -9.54
N VAL A 242 -11.76 16.87 -10.26
CA VAL A 242 -11.52 17.24 -11.66
C VAL A 242 -11.58 18.76 -11.76
N ASN A 243 -10.56 19.38 -12.35
CA ASN A 243 -10.44 20.84 -12.48
C ASN A 243 -10.62 21.59 -11.14
N ASP A 244 -9.95 21.12 -10.09
CA ASP A 244 -9.99 21.68 -8.73
C ASP A 244 -11.39 21.73 -8.09
N LYS A 245 -12.33 20.93 -8.60
CA LYS A 245 -13.67 20.76 -8.03
C LYS A 245 -13.94 19.30 -7.74
N ASP A 246 -14.63 19.05 -6.63
CA ASP A 246 -15.12 17.72 -6.29
C ASP A 246 -16.02 17.23 -7.44
N ASP A 247 -15.63 16.11 -8.04
CA ASP A 247 -16.35 15.49 -9.14
C ASP A 247 -17.31 14.43 -8.61
N VAL A 248 -16.75 13.40 -7.98
CA VAL A 248 -17.55 12.34 -7.37
C VAL A 248 -16.88 11.78 -6.13
N ASN A 249 -17.68 11.53 -5.10
CA ASN A 249 -17.25 10.88 -3.87
C ASN A 249 -18.26 9.80 -3.47
N GLY A 250 -17.84 8.92 -2.57
CA GLY A 250 -18.72 7.90 -2.05
C GLY A 250 -17.99 6.85 -1.25
N PHE A 251 -18.71 5.77 -0.98
CA PHE A 251 -18.22 4.63 -0.23
C PHE A 251 -18.39 3.35 -1.02
N ILE A 252 -17.46 2.42 -0.83
CA ILE A 252 -17.57 1.06 -1.38
C ILE A 252 -17.52 0.03 -0.26
N ASP A 253 -18.20 -1.08 -0.51
CA ASP A 253 -18.08 -2.31 0.25
C ASP A 253 -16.99 -3.18 -0.38
N LEU A 254 -16.20 -3.84 0.48
CA LEU A 254 -15.37 -4.99 0.10
C LEU A 254 -16.16 -6.29 0.27
N ASN A 255 -15.52 -7.44 0.12
CA ASN A 255 -16.13 -8.69 0.58
C ASN A 255 -16.26 -8.63 2.11
N VAL A 256 -17.47 -8.37 2.59
CA VAL A 256 -17.72 -8.16 4.01
C VAL A 256 -17.89 -9.51 4.67
N THR A 257 -16.95 -9.84 5.55
CA THR A 257 -16.97 -11.09 6.33
C THR A 257 -18.12 -11.17 7.34
N GLN A 258 -18.82 -10.06 7.53
CA GLN A 258 -19.99 -9.92 8.38
C GLN A 258 -21.21 -9.62 7.50
N GLU A 259 -22.12 -10.59 7.37
CA GLU A 259 -23.33 -10.43 6.56
C GLU A 259 -24.27 -9.38 7.16
N LEU A 260 -25.08 -8.72 6.31
CA LEU A 260 -26.15 -7.84 6.81
C LEU A 260 -27.34 -8.68 7.27
N CYS A 261 -27.95 -8.26 8.37
CA CYS A 261 -29.25 -8.80 8.75
C CYS A 261 -30.28 -8.32 7.71
N GLN A 262 -30.85 -9.26 6.94
CA GLN A 262 -31.83 -8.94 5.89
C GLN A 262 -33.25 -8.81 6.46
N SER A 263 -33.55 -9.60 7.48
CA SER A 263 -34.85 -9.69 8.12
C SER A 263 -34.69 -10.25 9.54
N LYS A 264 -35.73 -10.12 10.37
CA LYS A 264 -35.77 -10.73 11.71
C LYS A 264 -35.64 -12.26 11.66
N THR A 265 -36.20 -12.91 10.64
CA THR A 265 -36.25 -14.37 10.49
C THR A 265 -34.91 -14.98 10.07
N GLU A 266 -34.10 -14.24 9.34
CA GLU A 266 -32.79 -14.69 8.83
C GLU A 266 -31.63 -14.13 9.67
N MET A 267 -31.95 -13.44 10.77
CA MET A 267 -30.96 -12.79 11.62
C MET A 267 -30.17 -13.81 12.44
N THR A 268 -28.85 -13.65 12.42
CA THR A 268 -27.90 -14.37 13.28
C THR A 268 -27.30 -13.43 14.31
N ALA A 269 -26.65 -13.97 15.35
CA ALA A 269 -25.90 -13.15 16.31
C ALA A 269 -24.77 -12.34 15.62
N ASP A 270 -24.26 -12.87 14.51
CA ASP A 270 -23.08 -12.36 13.83
C ASP A 270 -23.41 -11.29 12.77
N CYS A 271 -24.62 -11.23 12.23
CA CYS A 271 -24.95 -10.25 11.18
C CYS A 271 -24.99 -8.79 11.69
N MET A 272 -24.73 -7.82 10.83
CA MET A 272 -24.78 -6.37 11.15
C MET A 272 -26.10 -5.72 10.72
N CYS A 273 -26.55 -4.77 11.52
CA CYS A 273 -27.67 -3.89 11.17
C CYS A 273 -27.19 -2.77 10.25
N ASP A 274 -27.78 -2.70 9.06
CA ASP A 274 -27.45 -1.70 8.04
C ASP A 274 -28.09 -0.33 8.36
N PRO A 275 -27.31 0.74 8.58
CA PRO A 275 -27.85 2.08 8.82
C PRO A 275 -28.62 2.66 7.62
N ASP A 276 -28.35 2.17 6.41
CA ASP A 276 -28.93 2.67 5.17
C ASP A 276 -30.11 1.78 4.67
N SER A 277 -30.44 0.70 5.39
CA SER A 277 -31.52 -0.22 4.98
C SER A 277 -32.91 0.40 5.14
N THR A 278 -33.67 0.38 4.04
CA THR A 278 -35.06 0.84 4.00
C THR A 278 -36.06 -0.26 4.34
N THR A 279 -35.69 -1.53 4.16
CA THR A 279 -36.57 -2.69 4.37
C THR A 279 -36.46 -3.27 5.77
N TYR A 280 -35.28 -3.18 6.40
CA TYR A 280 -35.05 -3.56 7.77
C TYR A 280 -34.28 -2.46 8.51
N PRO A 281 -34.98 -1.38 8.92
CA PRO A 281 -34.36 -0.19 9.48
C PRO A 281 -33.47 -0.49 10.69
N VAL A 282 -32.34 0.22 10.78
CA VAL A 282 -31.29 -0.03 11.78
C VAL A 282 -31.80 -0.10 13.22
N ALA A 283 -32.74 0.77 13.61
CA ALA A 283 -33.31 0.78 14.95
C ALA A 283 -34.12 -0.51 15.25
N GLN A 284 -34.87 -0.99 14.26
CA GLN A 284 -35.64 -2.23 14.39
C GLN A 284 -34.71 -3.44 14.40
N CYS A 285 -33.71 -3.47 13.53
CA CYS A 285 -32.70 -4.52 13.51
C CYS A 285 -31.93 -4.61 14.84
N GLN A 286 -31.47 -3.47 15.38
CA GLN A 286 -30.76 -3.43 16.67
C GLN A 286 -31.63 -3.95 17.81
N LYS A 287 -32.92 -3.56 17.82
CA LYS A 287 -33.89 -4.04 18.81
C LYS A 287 -34.07 -5.55 18.74
N ASP A 288 -34.31 -6.09 17.55
CA ASP A 288 -34.47 -7.53 17.40
C ASP A 288 -33.18 -8.29 17.75
N LYS A 289 -32.00 -7.73 17.42
CA LYS A 289 -30.71 -8.37 17.71
C LYS A 289 -30.47 -8.57 19.21
N LEU A 290 -30.88 -7.62 20.04
CA LEU A 290 -30.85 -7.77 21.51
C LEU A 290 -31.67 -8.96 21.99
N CYS A 291 -32.76 -9.33 21.31
CA CYS A 291 -33.55 -10.51 21.65
C CYS A 291 -32.82 -11.83 21.37
N ILE A 292 -31.72 -11.80 20.61
CA ILE A 292 -30.86 -12.96 20.35
C ILE A 292 -29.62 -12.91 21.25
N THR A 293 -28.93 -11.77 21.31
CA THR A 293 -27.62 -11.67 21.97
C THR A 293 -27.68 -11.36 23.45
N ASP A 294 -28.78 -10.79 23.94
CA ASP A 294 -28.89 -10.26 25.30
C ASP A 294 -30.29 -10.43 25.90
N LEU A 295 -30.95 -11.55 25.60
CA LEU A 295 -32.35 -11.78 25.96
C LEU A 295 -32.63 -11.62 27.47
N SER A 296 -31.68 -11.99 28.34
CA SER A 296 -31.83 -11.94 29.80
C SER A 296 -32.07 -10.53 30.37
N HIS A 297 -31.61 -9.49 29.68
CA HIS A 297 -31.76 -8.10 30.12
C HIS A 297 -32.92 -7.37 29.42
N GLN A 298 -33.72 -8.07 28.61
CA GLN A 298 -34.82 -7.47 27.87
C GLN A 298 -36.18 -7.69 28.53
N THR A 299 -37.09 -6.72 28.37
CA THR A 299 -38.47 -6.84 28.85
C THR A 299 -39.33 -7.70 27.91
N PRO A 300 -40.44 -8.30 28.39
CA PRO A 300 -41.41 -8.99 27.54
C PRO A 300 -42.04 -8.12 26.44
N SER A 301 -42.08 -6.79 26.65
CA SER A 301 -42.57 -5.82 25.66
C SER A 301 -41.57 -5.56 24.53
N ASN A 302 -40.27 -5.71 24.79
CA ASN A 302 -39.22 -5.56 23.77
C ASN A 302 -38.92 -6.89 23.08
N CYS A 303 -38.84 -7.98 23.84
CA CYS A 303 -38.58 -9.32 23.36
C CYS A 303 -39.63 -10.26 23.99
N PRO A 304 -40.61 -10.76 23.21
CA PRO A 304 -41.62 -11.70 23.71
C PRO A 304 -40.97 -12.90 24.43
N CYS A 305 -41.67 -13.43 25.44
CA CYS A 305 -41.18 -14.60 26.17
C CYS A 305 -41.09 -15.81 25.24
N LEU A 306 -39.96 -16.52 25.29
CA LEU A 306 -39.76 -17.74 24.51
C LEU A 306 -40.67 -18.86 25.03
N PRO A 307 -41.14 -19.77 24.18
CA PRO A 307 -42.05 -20.83 24.62
C PRO A 307 -41.40 -21.86 25.57
N THR A 308 -40.06 -21.95 25.57
CA THR A 308 -39.26 -22.81 26.45
C THR A 308 -37.89 -22.17 26.70
N ASN A 309 -37.22 -22.53 27.80
CA ASN A 309 -35.85 -22.12 28.12
C ASN A 309 -35.59 -20.60 28.07
N ASP A 310 -36.62 -19.77 28.32
CA ASP A 310 -36.40 -18.32 28.43
C ASP A 310 -35.57 -18.03 29.69
N PRO A 311 -34.42 -17.34 29.57
CA PRO A 311 -33.58 -17.02 30.72
C PRO A 311 -34.27 -16.12 31.76
N ARG A 312 -35.41 -15.51 31.41
CA ARG A 312 -36.22 -14.66 32.27
C ARG A 312 -37.41 -15.40 32.91
N SER A 313 -37.51 -16.72 32.72
CA SER A 313 -38.61 -17.54 33.24
C SER A 313 -38.67 -17.49 34.78
N GLY A 314 -39.87 -17.32 35.33
CA GLY A 314 -40.09 -17.21 36.77
C GLY A 314 -39.73 -15.84 37.36
N GLN A 315 -39.26 -14.90 36.54
CA GLN A 315 -39.05 -13.50 36.91
C GLN A 315 -40.03 -12.61 36.15
N THR A 316 -39.60 -12.12 34.98
CA THR A 316 -40.40 -11.22 34.13
C THR A 316 -41.20 -11.99 33.07
N CYS A 317 -40.83 -13.24 32.77
CA CYS A 317 -41.61 -14.15 31.93
C CYS A 317 -42.26 -15.26 32.77
N PRO A 318 -43.43 -15.80 32.35
CA PRO A 318 -44.08 -16.91 33.06
C PRO A 318 -43.14 -18.09 33.29
N ALA A 319 -43.26 -18.73 34.46
CA ALA A 319 -42.59 -19.99 34.72
C ALA A 319 -43.22 -21.09 33.84
N TYR A 320 -42.38 -21.91 33.21
CA TYR A 320 -42.87 -23.05 32.43
C TYR A 320 -43.11 -24.26 33.34
N CYS A 321 -44.23 -24.96 33.11
CA CYS A 321 -44.46 -26.24 33.79
C CYS A 321 -43.46 -27.28 33.29
N VAL A 322 -42.60 -27.77 34.18
CA VAL A 322 -41.69 -28.88 33.86
C VAL A 322 -42.47 -30.18 34.00
N LYS A 323 -42.55 -30.98 32.93
CA LYS A 323 -43.25 -32.26 32.94
C LYS A 323 -42.64 -33.16 34.04
N GLY A 324 -43.43 -33.44 35.08
CA GLY A 324 -43.01 -34.22 36.25
C GLY A 324 -42.80 -33.41 37.55
N ASN A 325 -42.91 -32.08 37.50
CA ASN A 325 -42.76 -31.20 38.66
C ASN A 325 -43.96 -30.25 38.79
N VAL A 326 -45.15 -30.85 38.98
CA VAL A 326 -46.38 -30.11 39.31
C VAL A 326 -46.53 -30.19 40.82
N THR A 327 -46.17 -29.12 41.54
CA THR A 327 -46.58 -28.89 42.93
C THR A 327 -47.72 -27.91 42.95
#